data_AF-A0A968ZQX7-F1
#
_entry.id   AF-A0A968ZQX7-F1
#
_cell.length_a   1.000
_cell.length_b   1.000
_cell.length_c   1.000
_cell.angle_alpha   90.00
_cell.angle_beta   90.00
_cell.angle_gamma   90.00
#
_symmetry.space_group_name_H-M   'P 1'
#
loop_
_entity.id
_entity.type
_entity.pdbx_description
1 polymer ?
#
loop_
_entity_poly.entity_id
_entity_poly.type
_entity_poly.pdbx_seq_one_letter_code
_entity_poly.pdbx_strand_id
1 'polypeptide(L)'
;MSVGILGTKLGMTQVFDETGNAIPVTVIQAGPCVVTQVKTEQTDGYSSVQIGFGDVKEKALNRPQLGHLKKSGASPVRHLREYRTTDKDGAFEIGQALAADRFEAGQLVDISGISIGKGFAGNQKRNNFKRGPMSHGSKNHKQPGSIGPGTTPGRVYPGKRMAGQLGNAKVTVRKLSIFRVDGDRNLLLVKGGVPGKRGSLLSIAPATMCTIANQQPAPKIGKATVSALRQLIKMSRQ
;
A
#
# COMPACT_ATOMS: atom_id res chain seq x y z
N MET A 1 4.94 -13.74 -8.53
CA MET A 1 5.38 -12.52 -7.80
C MET A 1 5.98 -12.98 -6.49
N SER A 2 6.95 -12.24 -5.94
CA SER A 2 7.48 -12.50 -4.60
C SER A 2 6.42 -12.21 -3.54
N VAL A 3 6.41 -13.01 -2.47
CA VAL A 3 5.48 -12.85 -1.35
C VAL A 3 5.76 -11.54 -0.62
N GLY A 4 4.71 -10.73 -0.43
CA GLY A 4 4.75 -9.47 0.29
C GLY A 4 4.23 -9.59 1.73
N ILE A 5 4.21 -8.48 2.46
CA ILE A 5 3.61 -8.39 3.80
C ILE A 5 2.49 -7.36 3.83
N LEU A 6 1.63 -7.46 4.83
CA LEU A 6 0.60 -6.45 5.10
C LEU A 6 1.10 -5.48 6.17
N GLY A 7 0.57 -4.27 6.15
CA GLY A 7 0.90 -3.27 7.16
C GLY A 7 -0.13 -2.17 7.28
N THR A 8 -0.02 -1.38 8.34
CA THR A 8 -0.87 -0.22 8.61
C THR A 8 -0.06 1.06 8.44
N LYS A 9 -0.59 2.00 7.68
CA LYS A 9 0.00 3.34 7.56
C LYS A 9 -0.09 4.08 8.89
N LEU A 10 1.03 4.36 9.56
CA LEU A 10 1.04 5.13 10.81
C LEU A 10 1.07 6.64 10.57
N GLY A 11 1.80 7.11 9.56
CA GLY A 11 1.93 8.53 9.31
C GLY A 11 3.07 8.86 8.37
N MET A 12 3.35 10.15 8.23
CA MET A 12 4.50 10.66 7.49
C MET A 12 5.38 11.47 8.44
N THR A 13 6.68 11.37 8.24
CA THR A 13 7.70 12.16 8.92
C THR A 13 8.79 12.52 7.90
N GLN A 14 9.77 13.30 8.33
CA GLN A 14 10.97 13.58 7.55
C GLN A 14 12.18 13.04 8.29
N VAL A 15 13.14 12.49 7.55
CA VAL A 15 14.43 12.05 8.08
C VAL A 15 15.52 12.80 7.33
N PHE A 16 16.61 13.13 8.02
CA PHE A 16 17.75 13.81 7.44
C PHE A 16 18.82 12.79 7.06
N ASP A 17 19.31 12.91 5.84
CA ASP A 17 20.49 12.18 5.38
C ASP A 17 21.77 12.80 5.94
N GLU A 18 22.87 12.08 5.80
CA GLU A 18 24.20 12.54 6.21
C GLU A 18 24.65 13.80 5.47
N THR A 19 24.10 14.03 4.27
CA THR A 19 24.34 15.22 3.46
C THR A 19 23.46 16.41 3.87
N GLY A 20 22.61 16.27 4.90
CA GLY A 20 21.69 17.30 5.37
C GLY A 20 20.38 17.42 4.58
N ASN A 21 20.13 16.53 3.61
CA ASN A 21 18.90 16.54 2.83
C ASN A 21 17.71 16.03 3.64
N ALA A 22 16.59 16.77 3.62
CA ALA A 22 15.34 16.34 4.24
C ALA A 22 14.56 15.40 3.31
N ILE A 23 14.49 14.11 3.66
CA ILE A 23 13.73 13.10 2.91
C ILE A 23 12.36 12.87 3.56
N PRO A 24 11.24 13.07 2.83
CA PRO A 24 9.93 12.70 3.31
C PRO A 24 9.76 11.18 3.28
N VAL A 25 9.41 10.60 4.43
CA VAL A 25 9.20 9.16 4.61
C VAL A 25 7.82 8.87 5.20
N THR A 26 7.19 7.81 4.73
CA THR A 26 5.99 7.23 5.33
C THR A 26 6.41 6.11 6.29
N VAL A 27 5.88 6.16 7.51
CA VAL A 27 6.06 5.09 8.51
C VAL A 27 4.92 4.10 8.39
N ILE A 28 5.26 2.83 8.17
CA ILE A 28 4.33 1.73 8.05
C ILE A 28 4.65 0.72 9.16
N GLN A 29 3.64 0.33 9.93
CA GLN A 29 3.75 -0.81 10.84
C GLN A 29 3.45 -2.08 10.04
N ALA A 30 4.47 -2.89 9.81
CA ALA A 30 4.40 -4.05 8.94
C ALA A 30 4.71 -5.32 9.74
N GLY A 31 3.66 -5.97 10.23
CA GLY A 31 3.76 -7.24 10.95
C GLY A 31 3.38 -7.20 12.44
N PRO A 32 3.37 -8.39 13.09
CA PRO A 32 3.60 -9.71 12.47
C PRO A 32 2.44 -10.14 11.57
N CYS A 33 2.76 -10.79 10.44
CA CYS A 33 1.78 -11.31 9.49
C CYS A 33 1.85 -12.84 9.44
N VAL A 34 0.76 -13.56 9.71
CA VAL A 34 0.78 -15.03 9.82
C VAL A 34 0.32 -15.67 8.51
N VAL A 35 0.98 -16.73 8.05
CA VAL A 35 0.53 -17.53 6.90
C VAL A 35 -0.66 -18.39 7.30
N THR A 36 -1.83 -18.14 6.72
CA THR A 36 -3.08 -18.83 7.08
C THR A 36 -3.42 -19.98 6.14
N GLN A 37 -3.03 -19.90 4.87
CA GLN A 37 -3.30 -20.94 3.89
C GLN A 37 -2.26 -20.90 2.77
N VAL A 38 -1.82 -22.08 2.34
CA VAL A 38 -1.02 -22.27 1.14
C VAL A 38 -1.90 -22.95 0.10
N LYS A 39 -2.01 -22.36 -1.08
CA LYS A 39 -2.78 -22.87 -2.22
C LYS A 39 -1.83 -23.36 -3.30
N THR A 40 -2.16 -24.51 -3.88
CA THR A 40 -1.36 -25.17 -4.92
C THR A 40 -2.15 -25.28 -6.22
N GLU A 41 -1.45 -25.47 -7.35
CA GLU A 41 -2.09 -25.66 -8.65
C GLU A 41 -3.05 -26.86 -8.68
N GLN A 42 -2.71 -27.95 -7.98
CA GLN A 42 -3.50 -29.18 -7.98
C GLN A 42 -4.84 -29.01 -7.26
N THR A 43 -4.88 -28.21 -6.19
CA THR A 43 -6.09 -28.02 -5.37
C THR A 43 -6.93 -26.84 -5.84
N ASP A 44 -6.30 -25.71 -6.17
CA ASP A 44 -6.98 -24.42 -6.38
C ASP A 44 -6.80 -23.86 -7.80
N GLY A 45 -6.03 -24.53 -8.66
CA GLY A 45 -5.75 -24.09 -10.03
C GLY A 45 -4.70 -22.98 -10.15
N TYR A 46 -4.12 -22.52 -9.04
CA TYR A 46 -3.00 -21.56 -9.02
C TYR A 46 -2.21 -21.61 -7.70
N SER A 47 -0.93 -21.28 -7.77
CA SER A 47 -0.06 -21.18 -6.59
C SER A 47 -0.18 -19.82 -5.91
N SER A 48 -0.55 -19.81 -4.63
CA SER A 48 -0.58 -18.57 -3.83
C SER A 48 -0.45 -18.82 -2.32
N VAL A 49 0.02 -17.80 -1.61
CA VAL A 49 0.10 -17.79 -0.15
C VAL A 49 -0.87 -16.76 0.39
N GLN A 50 -1.74 -17.18 1.32
CA GLN A 50 -2.64 -16.32 2.05
C GLN A 50 -2.00 -15.90 3.37
N ILE A 51 -2.01 -14.60 3.62
CA ILE A 51 -1.42 -13.97 4.79
C ILE A 51 -2.51 -13.22 5.57
N GLY A 52 -2.47 -13.39 6.89
CA GLY A 52 -3.29 -12.72 7.88
C GLY A 52 -2.58 -11.55 8.56
N PHE A 53 -3.31 -10.47 8.82
CA PHE A 53 -2.81 -9.29 9.54
C PHE A 53 -3.89 -8.59 10.36
N GLY A 54 -3.47 -8.03 11.49
CA GLY A 54 -4.28 -7.22 12.39
C GLY A 54 -5.07 -8.05 13.39
N ASP A 55 -4.46 -8.28 14.55
CA ASP A 55 -5.05 -9.10 15.61
C ASP A 55 -6.38 -8.50 16.10
N VAL A 56 -7.37 -9.37 16.26
CA VAL A 56 -8.70 -9.03 16.76
C VAL A 56 -9.14 -10.03 17.82
N LYS A 57 -10.11 -9.62 18.64
CA LYS A 57 -10.75 -10.53 19.59
C LYS A 57 -11.64 -11.50 18.83
N GLU A 58 -11.75 -12.75 19.29
CA GLU A 58 -12.59 -13.78 18.67
C GLU A 58 -14.03 -13.33 18.39
N LYS A 59 -14.61 -12.55 19.31
CA LYS A 59 -15.96 -11.99 19.18
C LYS A 59 -16.17 -11.05 17.99
N ALA A 60 -15.09 -10.54 17.38
CA ALA A 60 -15.17 -9.66 16.23
C ALA A 60 -15.24 -10.43 14.90
N LEU A 61 -15.00 -11.75 14.92
CA LEU A 61 -15.04 -12.60 13.73
C LEU A 61 -16.30 -13.46 13.69
N ASN A 62 -16.73 -13.75 12.47
CA ASN A 62 -17.83 -14.69 12.25
C ASN A 62 -17.33 -16.14 12.42
N ARG A 63 -18.25 -17.05 12.80
CA ARG A 63 -17.93 -18.48 13.05
C ARG A 63 -17.15 -19.15 11.89
N PRO A 64 -17.47 -18.93 10.60
CA PRO A 64 -16.71 -19.55 9.50
C PRO A 64 -15.27 -19.04 9.40
N GLN A 65 -15.05 -17.74 9.61
CA GLN A 65 -13.71 -17.14 9.59
C GLN A 65 -12.86 -17.68 10.73
N LEU A 66 -13.46 -17.83 11.91
CA LEU A 66 -12.80 -18.39 13.08
C LEU A 66 -12.43 -19.87 12.86
N GLY A 67 -13.33 -20.66 12.26
CA GLY A 67 -13.04 -22.05 11.87
C GLY A 67 -11.88 -22.15 10.87
N HIS A 68 -11.83 -21.26 9.88
CA HIS A 68 -10.72 -21.19 8.91
C HIS A 68 -9.37 -20.90 9.58
N LEU A 69 -9.31 -19.92 10.49
CA LEU A 69 -8.10 -19.56 11.21
C LEU A 69 -7.66 -20.64 12.21
N LYS A 70 -8.60 -21.32 12.87
CA LYS A 70 -8.31 -22.45 13.75
C LYS A 70 -7.61 -23.59 13.02
N LYS A 71 -7.97 -23.86 11.77
CA LYS A 71 -7.31 -24.89 10.94
C LYS A 71 -5.82 -24.61 10.72
N SER A 72 -5.42 -23.33 10.72
CA SER A 72 -4.02 -22.91 10.56
C SER A 72 -3.29 -22.63 11.86
N GLY A 73 -3.95 -22.79 13.02
CA GLY A 73 -3.37 -22.43 14.33
C GLY A 73 -3.12 -20.93 14.50
N ALA A 74 -3.60 -20.09 13.58
CA ALA A 74 -3.36 -18.66 13.59
C ALA A 74 -4.27 -17.94 14.60
N SER A 75 -3.75 -16.88 15.23
CA SER A 75 -4.57 -15.97 16.04
C SER A 75 -5.69 -15.34 15.19
N PRO A 76 -6.80 -14.90 15.82
CA PRO A 76 -7.88 -14.25 15.11
C PRO A 76 -7.40 -12.95 14.44
N VAL A 77 -7.38 -12.91 13.11
CA VAL A 77 -6.90 -11.77 12.31
C VAL A 77 -8.04 -11.09 11.55
N ARG A 78 -7.95 -9.77 11.37
CA ARG A 78 -8.95 -8.94 10.68
C ARG A 78 -8.86 -9.01 9.16
N HIS A 79 -7.65 -9.04 8.64
CA HIS A 79 -7.39 -8.89 7.21
C HIS A 79 -6.70 -10.14 6.66
N LEU A 80 -7.27 -10.71 5.61
CA LEU A 80 -6.68 -11.80 4.83
C LEU A 80 -6.36 -11.30 3.43
N ARG A 81 -5.15 -11.59 2.94
CA ARG A 81 -4.75 -11.24 1.59
C ARG A 81 -3.90 -12.33 0.96
N GLU A 82 -4.14 -12.59 -0.31
CA GLU A 82 -3.39 -13.56 -1.10
C GLU A 82 -2.31 -12.88 -1.94
N TYR A 83 -1.14 -13.53 -2.01
CA TYR A 83 -0.05 -13.21 -2.91
C TYR A 83 0.18 -14.38 -3.87
N ARG A 84 0.17 -14.10 -5.17
CA ARG A 84 0.42 -15.11 -6.20
C ARG A 84 1.91 -15.39 -6.35
N THR A 85 2.29 -16.65 -6.19
CA THR A 85 3.67 -17.10 -6.30
C THR A 85 3.89 -17.75 -7.66
N THR A 86 5.07 -17.50 -8.25
CA THR A 86 5.44 -18.01 -9.59
C THR A 86 6.14 -19.36 -9.52
N ASP A 87 6.82 -19.65 -8.41
CA ASP A 87 7.49 -20.93 -8.20
C ASP A 87 6.71 -21.81 -7.22
N LYS A 88 6.64 -23.08 -7.59
CA LYS A 88 6.11 -24.18 -6.80
C LYS A 88 7.01 -24.47 -5.60
N ASP A 89 6.36 -24.81 -4.50
CA ASP A 89 6.84 -25.71 -3.45
C ASP A 89 7.91 -25.20 -2.44
N GLY A 90 7.50 -25.03 -1.18
CA GLY A 90 8.36 -25.32 -0.03
C GLY A 90 8.83 -24.15 0.86
N ALA A 91 8.65 -22.89 0.48
CA ALA A 91 9.22 -21.79 1.27
C ALA A 91 8.37 -21.30 2.45
N PHE A 92 7.08 -21.66 2.50
CA PHE A 92 6.16 -21.14 3.51
C PHE A 92 5.34 -22.24 4.16
N GLU A 93 5.44 -22.30 5.48
CA GLU A 93 4.67 -23.21 6.31
C GLU A 93 3.42 -22.52 6.83
N ILE A 94 2.36 -23.30 7.05
CA ILE A 94 1.14 -22.80 7.69
C ILE A 94 1.48 -22.40 9.12
N GLY A 95 1.09 -21.20 9.54
CA GLY A 95 1.40 -20.66 10.86
C GLY A 95 2.72 -19.89 10.94
N GLN A 96 3.52 -19.85 9.87
CA GLN A 96 4.75 -19.06 9.86
C GLN A 96 4.44 -17.56 10.01
N ALA A 97 5.14 -16.89 10.92
CA ALA A 97 5.08 -15.45 11.10
C ALA A 97 6.08 -14.74 10.18
N LEU A 98 5.59 -13.76 9.43
CA LEU A 98 6.35 -12.90 8.54
C LEU A 98 6.48 -11.51 9.18
N ALA A 99 7.73 -11.12 9.45
CA ALA A 99 8.10 -9.84 10.06
C ALA A 99 8.60 -8.83 9.01
N ALA A 100 8.84 -7.59 9.46
CA ALA A 100 9.41 -6.53 8.62
C ALA A 100 10.84 -6.84 8.13
N ASP A 101 11.57 -7.73 8.82
CA ASP A 101 12.97 -8.11 8.54
C ASP A 101 13.19 -8.78 7.20
N ARG A 102 12.11 -9.19 6.51
CA ARG A 102 12.19 -9.72 5.14
C ARG A 102 12.65 -8.68 4.13
N PHE A 103 12.57 -7.40 4.48
CA PHE A 103 12.97 -6.30 3.62
C PHE A 103 14.32 -5.72 4.04
N GLU A 104 15.06 -5.24 3.06
CA GLU A 104 16.34 -4.59 3.27
C GLU A 104 16.25 -3.08 3.01
N ALA A 105 17.09 -2.30 3.69
CA ALA A 105 17.24 -0.89 3.40
C ALA A 105 17.78 -0.70 1.97
N GLY A 106 17.20 0.22 1.20
CA GLY A 106 17.52 0.44 -0.21
C GLY A 106 16.69 -0.39 -1.19
N GLN A 107 16.01 -1.44 -0.74
CA GLN A 107 15.19 -2.29 -1.61
C GLN A 107 13.99 -1.51 -2.20
N LEU A 108 13.67 -1.80 -3.46
CA LEU A 108 12.49 -1.25 -4.14
C LEU A 108 11.25 -2.10 -3.90
N VAL A 109 10.16 -1.44 -3.50
CA VAL A 109 8.87 -2.05 -3.21
C VAL A 109 7.72 -1.39 -3.95
N ASP A 110 6.70 -2.19 -4.24
CA ASP A 110 5.41 -1.76 -4.76
C ASP A 110 4.39 -1.80 -3.61
N ILE A 111 3.76 -0.66 -3.30
CA ILE A 111 2.80 -0.54 -2.19
C ILE A 111 1.39 -0.31 -2.74
N SER A 112 0.52 -1.28 -2.45
CA SER A 112 -0.89 -1.26 -2.79
C SER A 112 -1.75 -0.87 -1.59
N GLY A 113 -2.76 -0.05 -1.80
CA GLY A 113 -3.72 0.32 -0.77
C GLY A 113 -4.99 0.94 -1.34
N ILE A 114 -5.93 1.26 -0.47
CA ILE A 114 -7.14 2.00 -0.86
C ILE A 114 -6.85 3.50 -0.82
N SER A 115 -7.03 4.16 -1.95
CA SER A 115 -6.86 5.61 -2.06
C SER A 115 -7.90 6.38 -1.26
N ILE A 116 -7.55 7.60 -0.83
CA ILE A 116 -8.46 8.48 -0.08
C ILE A 116 -9.68 8.81 -0.95
N GLY A 117 -10.88 8.48 -0.44
CA GLY A 117 -12.14 8.85 -1.06
C GLY A 117 -12.35 10.37 -1.04
N LYS A 118 -12.79 10.92 -2.18
CA LYS A 118 -13.05 12.35 -2.39
C LYS A 118 -14.53 12.65 -2.70
N GLY A 119 -15.42 11.65 -2.56
CA GLY A 119 -16.85 11.75 -2.84
C GLY A 119 -17.16 11.89 -4.34
N PHE A 120 -18.34 12.42 -4.67
CA PHE A 120 -18.69 12.80 -6.03
C PHE A 120 -17.86 14.02 -6.46
N ALA A 121 -17.04 13.86 -7.49
CA ALA A 121 -16.15 14.89 -7.99
C ALA A 121 -16.59 15.34 -9.39
N GLY A 122 -16.60 16.66 -9.59
CA GLY A 122 -16.82 17.26 -10.91
C GLY A 122 -15.67 17.00 -11.88
N ASN A 123 -15.88 17.36 -13.15
CA ASN A 123 -14.96 17.03 -14.26
C ASN A 123 -13.53 17.57 -14.07
N GLN A 124 -13.38 18.76 -13.48
CA GLN A 124 -12.07 19.37 -13.25
C GLN A 124 -11.26 18.56 -12.23
N LYS A 125 -11.84 18.26 -11.06
CA LYS A 125 -11.16 17.52 -9.99
C LYS A 125 -10.90 16.06 -10.34
N ARG A 126 -11.80 15.42 -11.11
CA ARG A 126 -11.71 14.00 -11.48
C ARG A 126 -10.83 13.75 -12.71
N ASN A 127 -10.97 14.59 -13.74
CA ASN A 127 -10.38 14.35 -15.06
C ASN A 127 -9.42 15.45 -15.51
N ASN A 128 -9.09 16.44 -14.65
CA ASN A 128 -8.24 17.58 -14.97
C ASN A 128 -8.74 18.38 -16.20
N PHE A 129 -10.05 18.47 -16.38
CA PHE A 129 -10.63 19.30 -17.45
C PHE A 129 -10.31 20.78 -17.21
N LYS A 130 -10.12 21.53 -18.30
CA LYS A 130 -9.97 22.99 -18.24
C LYS A 130 -11.31 23.65 -17.90
N ARG A 131 -11.25 24.86 -17.36
CA ARG A 131 -12.42 25.73 -17.16
C ARG A 131 -12.74 26.51 -18.43
N GLY A 132 -13.98 26.93 -18.58
CA GLY A 132 -14.37 27.93 -19.59
C GLY A 132 -13.89 29.35 -19.21
N PRO A 133 -14.04 30.33 -20.11
CA PRO A 133 -13.78 31.74 -19.82
C PRO A 133 -14.63 32.24 -18.62
N MET A 134 -14.10 33.17 -17.83
CA MET A 134 -14.85 33.80 -16.73
C MET A 134 -15.52 35.11 -17.12
N SER A 135 -15.01 35.77 -18.18
CA SER A 135 -15.53 37.02 -18.72
C SER A 135 -16.30 36.79 -20.02
N HIS A 136 -16.75 37.87 -20.65
CA HIS A 136 -17.42 37.88 -21.96
C HIS A 136 -18.69 37.00 -22.02
N GLY A 137 -19.53 37.06 -20.99
CA GLY A 137 -20.87 36.46 -21.01
C GLY A 137 -20.92 34.93 -20.95
N SER A 138 -19.79 34.25 -20.70
CA SER A 138 -19.79 32.79 -20.59
C SER A 138 -20.55 32.32 -19.36
N LYS A 139 -21.53 31.41 -19.54
CA LYS A 139 -22.26 30.75 -18.43
C LYS A 139 -21.65 29.41 -18.03
N ASN A 140 -20.65 28.93 -18.78
CA ASN A 140 -20.14 27.56 -18.70
C ASN A 140 -18.73 27.53 -18.11
N HIS A 141 -18.57 27.91 -16.84
CA HIS A 141 -17.25 27.98 -16.22
C HIS A 141 -16.66 26.61 -15.85
N LYS A 142 -17.47 25.68 -15.33
CA LYS A 142 -17.01 24.36 -14.84
C LYS A 142 -17.75 23.16 -15.45
N GLN A 143 -18.51 23.40 -16.51
CA GLN A 143 -19.25 22.37 -17.22
C GLN A 143 -18.31 21.48 -18.09
N PRO A 144 -18.72 20.24 -18.45
CA PRO A 144 -17.90 19.31 -19.24
C PRO A 144 -17.60 19.75 -20.68
N GLY A 145 -18.36 20.68 -21.24
CA GLY A 145 -18.34 20.96 -22.68
C GLY A 145 -19.07 19.87 -23.47
N SER A 146 -18.67 19.64 -24.73
CA SER A 146 -19.31 18.65 -25.60
C SER A 146 -19.08 17.21 -25.14
N ILE A 147 -20.16 16.44 -25.05
CA ILE A 147 -20.14 15.02 -24.64
C ILE A 147 -20.02 14.05 -25.81
N GLY A 148 -20.26 14.50 -27.05
CA GLY A 148 -20.17 13.68 -28.26
C GLY A 148 -20.54 14.47 -29.53
N PRO A 149 -20.25 13.91 -30.72
CA PRO A 149 -20.71 14.45 -31.99
C PRO A 149 -22.20 14.16 -32.24
N GLY A 150 -22.82 14.87 -33.20
CA GLY A 150 -24.25 14.79 -33.52
C GLY A 150 -24.68 13.50 -34.25
N THR A 151 -24.60 13.49 -35.59
CA THR A 151 -25.21 12.44 -36.43
C THR A 151 -24.57 11.06 -36.27
N THR A 152 -23.25 10.96 -36.35
CA THR A 152 -22.52 9.70 -36.13
C THR A 152 -21.69 9.88 -34.87
N PRO A 153 -21.92 9.13 -33.76
CA PRO A 153 -22.67 7.87 -33.61
C PRO A 153 -24.09 8.02 -33.00
N GLY A 154 -24.64 9.23 -32.84
CA GLY A 154 -25.96 9.45 -32.24
C GLY A 154 -26.09 9.07 -30.76
N ARG A 155 -24.95 8.82 -30.07
CA ARG A 155 -24.90 8.45 -28.64
C ARG A 155 -23.57 8.84 -28.01
N VAL A 156 -23.51 8.83 -26.68
CA VAL A 156 -22.25 8.99 -25.95
C VAL A 156 -21.49 7.66 -25.94
N TYR A 157 -20.21 7.68 -26.33
CA TYR A 157 -19.36 6.48 -26.28
C TYR A 157 -19.13 5.98 -24.84
N PRO A 158 -19.12 4.66 -24.61
CA PRO A 158 -18.70 4.08 -23.34
C PRO A 158 -17.30 4.56 -22.94
N GLY A 159 -17.09 4.79 -21.64
CA GLY A 159 -15.82 5.29 -21.11
C GLY A 159 -15.60 6.80 -21.29
N LYS A 160 -16.58 7.55 -21.81
CA LYS A 160 -16.52 9.02 -21.84
C LYS A 160 -16.30 9.57 -20.43
N ARG A 161 -15.29 10.45 -20.30
CA ARG A 161 -14.91 11.07 -19.02
C ARG A 161 -15.99 12.04 -18.56
N MET A 162 -16.60 11.74 -17.42
CA MET A 162 -17.66 12.56 -16.79
C MET A 162 -17.41 12.73 -15.29
N ALA A 163 -18.27 13.50 -14.61
CA ALA A 163 -18.28 13.62 -13.16
C ALA A 163 -18.66 12.28 -12.52
N GLY A 164 -18.27 12.07 -11.27
CA GLY A 164 -18.55 10.82 -10.57
C GLY A 164 -17.67 10.62 -9.33
N GLN A 165 -17.82 9.47 -8.68
CA GLN A 165 -17.03 9.14 -7.50
C GLN A 165 -15.52 9.13 -7.82
N LEU A 166 -14.73 9.79 -6.96
CA LEU A 166 -13.28 9.85 -7.05
C LEU A 166 -12.63 9.29 -5.78
N GLY A 167 -11.59 8.47 -5.95
CA GLY A 167 -10.90 7.82 -4.84
C GLY A 167 -11.65 6.58 -4.33
N ASN A 168 -11.27 6.08 -3.15
CA ASN A 168 -11.75 4.80 -2.61
C ASN A 168 -11.52 3.60 -3.55
N ALA A 169 -10.55 3.73 -4.46
CA ALA A 169 -10.15 2.68 -5.37
C ALA A 169 -8.79 2.10 -4.94
N LYS A 170 -8.53 0.84 -5.29
CA LYS A 170 -7.23 0.21 -5.10
C LYS A 170 -6.20 0.88 -6.01
N VAL A 171 -5.13 1.41 -5.42
CA VAL A 171 -4.02 2.07 -6.13
C VAL A 171 -2.72 1.42 -5.68
N THR A 172 -1.81 1.24 -6.63
CA THR A 172 -0.45 0.75 -6.37
C THR A 172 0.54 1.85 -6.71
N VAL A 173 1.33 2.28 -5.75
CA VAL A 173 2.48 3.16 -5.99
C VAL A 173 3.70 2.27 -6.12
N ARG A 174 4.39 2.39 -7.24
CA ARG A 174 5.46 1.47 -7.63
C ARG A 174 6.84 2.07 -7.38
N LYS A 175 7.84 1.19 -7.25
CA LYS A 175 9.26 1.57 -7.16
C LYS A 175 9.55 2.56 -6.02
N LEU A 176 8.94 2.36 -4.85
CA LEU A 176 9.28 3.12 -3.66
C LEU A 176 10.52 2.50 -3.00
N SER A 177 11.47 3.32 -2.58
CA SER A 177 12.67 2.85 -1.88
C SER A 177 12.42 2.76 -0.37
N ILE A 178 12.84 1.66 0.24
CA ILE A 178 12.90 1.54 1.70
C ILE A 178 14.10 2.34 2.20
N PHE A 179 13.84 3.28 3.10
CA PHE A 179 14.89 4.07 3.74
C PHE A 179 15.54 3.29 4.90
N ARG A 180 14.70 2.71 5.77
CA ARG A 180 15.16 1.96 6.94
C ARG A 180 14.11 0.94 7.37
N VAL A 181 14.59 -0.17 7.91
CA VAL A 181 13.81 -1.23 8.55
C VAL A 181 14.15 -1.26 10.04
N ASP A 182 13.14 -1.40 10.88
CA ASP A 182 13.27 -1.60 12.33
C ASP A 182 12.52 -2.89 12.70
N GLY A 183 13.26 -3.99 12.81
CA GLY A 183 12.74 -5.32 13.08
C GLY A 183 12.09 -5.45 14.46
N ASP A 184 12.74 -4.88 15.48
CA ASP A 184 12.28 -4.91 16.87
C ASP A 184 10.84 -4.38 17.01
N ARG A 185 10.52 -3.35 16.22
CA ARG A 185 9.21 -2.67 16.26
C ARG A 185 8.33 -2.98 15.07
N ASN A 186 8.80 -3.81 14.13
CA ASN A 186 8.13 -4.09 12.87
C ASN A 186 7.74 -2.82 12.10
N LEU A 187 8.67 -1.85 12.01
CA LEU A 187 8.44 -0.60 11.29
C LEU A 187 9.23 -0.57 9.98
N LEU A 188 8.57 -0.12 8.92
CA LEU A 188 9.15 0.17 7.62
C LEU A 188 9.05 1.67 7.35
N LEU A 189 10.19 2.30 7.08
CA LEU A 189 10.28 3.68 6.63
C LEU A 189 10.46 3.67 5.11
N VAL A 190 9.46 4.15 4.39
CA VAL A 190 9.45 4.16 2.93
C VAL A 190 9.52 5.59 2.42
N LYS A 191 10.37 5.87 1.44
CA LYS A 191 10.48 7.20 0.84
C LYS A 191 9.21 7.56 0.08
N GLY A 192 8.68 8.76 0.32
CA GLY A 192 7.55 9.31 -0.41
C GLY A 192 6.16 8.94 0.15
N GLY A 193 5.14 9.14 -0.68
CA GLY A 193 3.74 9.04 -0.30
C GLY A 193 3.12 7.69 -0.64
N VAL A 194 2.31 7.18 0.30
CA VAL A 194 1.62 5.88 0.20
C VAL A 194 0.10 6.10 0.17
N PRO A 195 -0.70 5.29 -0.57
CA PRO A 195 -2.15 5.45 -0.63
C PRO A 195 -2.81 5.34 0.74
N GLY A 196 -3.95 6.03 0.90
CA GLY A 196 -4.79 5.93 2.09
C GLY A 196 -4.46 6.92 3.20
N LYS A 197 -5.38 6.99 4.17
CA LYS A 197 -5.25 7.80 5.40
C LYS A 197 -4.41 7.03 6.43
N ARG A 198 -4.02 7.69 7.53
CA ARG A 198 -3.48 6.99 8.70
C ARG A 198 -4.45 5.89 9.17
N GLY A 199 -3.93 4.72 9.51
CA GLY A 199 -4.71 3.54 9.89
C GLY A 199 -5.18 2.67 8.71
N SER A 200 -4.91 3.06 7.46
CA SER A 200 -5.30 2.24 6.31
C SER A 200 -4.39 1.02 6.15
N LEU A 201 -5.00 -0.11 5.78
CA LEU A 201 -4.30 -1.32 5.36
C LEU A 201 -3.53 -1.09 4.06
N LEU A 202 -2.30 -1.56 4.04
CA LEU A 202 -1.38 -1.55 2.92
C LEU A 202 -0.88 -2.97 2.65
N SER A 203 -0.64 -3.26 1.38
CA SER A 203 0.00 -4.48 0.90
C SER A 203 1.33 -4.06 0.26
N ILE A 204 2.42 -4.54 0.85
CA ILE A 204 3.78 -4.20 0.49
C ILE A 204 4.39 -5.43 -0.18
N ALA A 205 4.69 -5.34 -1.46
CA ALA A 205 5.33 -6.41 -2.21
C ALA A 205 6.68 -5.93 -2.77
N PRO A 206 7.68 -6.80 -2.91
CA PRO A 206 8.88 -6.46 -3.67
C PRO A 206 8.53 -6.07 -5.11
N ALA A 207 9.28 -5.11 -5.67
CA ALA A 207 8.94 -4.52 -6.96
C ALA A 207 9.03 -5.53 -8.12
N THR A 208 7.99 -5.63 -8.94
CA THR A 208 7.95 -6.61 -10.05
C THR A 208 8.70 -6.15 -11.30
N MET A 209 8.93 -4.84 -11.49
CA MET A 209 9.48 -4.26 -12.73
C MET A 209 10.89 -3.67 -12.60
N CYS A 210 11.67 -4.10 -11.61
CA CYS A 210 13.06 -3.68 -11.44
C CYS A 210 13.95 -4.91 -11.21
N THR A 211 14.28 -5.59 -12.30
CA THR A 211 15.16 -6.78 -12.29
C THR A 211 16.65 -6.43 -12.16
N ILE A 212 17.03 -5.14 -12.11
CA ILE A 212 18.44 -4.72 -12.33
C ILE A 212 19.11 -4.03 -11.11
N ALA A 213 18.41 -3.73 -10.00
CA ALA A 213 18.98 -2.81 -8.98
C ALA A 213 19.01 -3.33 -7.53
N ASN A 214 19.31 -4.61 -7.29
CA ASN A 214 19.66 -5.10 -5.95
C ASN A 214 21.14 -4.89 -5.58
N GLN A 215 21.85 -3.99 -6.28
CA GLN A 215 23.23 -3.59 -5.97
C GLN A 215 23.34 -2.06 -5.96
N GLN A 216 22.78 -1.42 -4.94
CA GLN A 216 23.44 -0.24 -4.39
C GLN A 216 23.49 -0.42 -2.87
N PRO A 217 24.69 -0.49 -2.26
CA PRO A 217 24.81 -0.62 -0.82
C PRO A 217 24.19 0.61 -0.15
N ALA A 218 23.47 0.38 0.94
CA ALA A 218 22.88 1.45 1.75
C ALA A 218 23.94 2.51 2.12
N PRO A 219 23.61 3.82 2.10
CA PRO A 219 24.52 4.84 2.63
C PRO A 219 24.82 4.52 4.11
N LYS A 220 26.10 4.46 4.46
CA LYS A 220 26.59 4.05 5.79
C LYS A 220 26.23 5.11 6.83
N ILE A 221 25.14 4.93 7.58
CA ILE A 221 24.68 5.89 8.59
C ILE A 221 25.65 5.96 9.78
N GLY A 222 26.21 7.16 10.04
CA GLY A 222 27.03 7.50 11.20
C GLY A 222 26.29 7.41 12.54
N LYS A 223 27.01 7.04 13.61
CA LYS A 223 26.50 6.74 14.96
C LYS A 223 25.64 7.86 15.61
N ALA A 224 25.73 9.10 15.13
CA ALA A 224 25.01 10.25 15.68
C ALA A 224 23.47 10.16 15.49
N THR A 225 23.00 9.54 14.40
CA THR A 225 21.58 9.55 14.01
C THR A 225 20.73 8.56 14.83
N VAL A 226 21.35 7.53 15.41
CA VAL A 226 20.70 6.56 16.30
C VAL A 226 20.38 7.17 17.68
N SER A 227 21.21 8.11 18.13
CA SER A 227 21.03 8.84 19.40
C SER A 227 19.81 9.76 19.35
N ALA A 228 19.67 10.54 18.27
CA ALA A 228 18.57 11.51 18.10
C ALA A 228 17.20 10.81 18.04
N LEU A 229 17.11 9.63 17.43
CA LEU A 229 15.86 8.86 17.39
C LEU A 229 15.46 8.32 18.78
N ARG A 230 16.43 7.86 19.59
CA ARG A 230 16.16 7.41 20.98
C ARG A 230 15.66 8.56 21.87
N GLN A 231 16.16 9.77 21.66
CA GLN A 231 15.69 10.98 22.37
C GLN A 231 14.26 11.37 21.97
N LEU A 232 13.94 11.37 20.68
CA LEU A 232 12.60 11.71 20.18
C LEU A 232 11.52 10.72 20.63
N ILE A 233 11.85 9.42 20.73
CA ILE A 233 10.92 8.38 21.22
C ILE A 233 10.71 8.47 22.74
N LYS A 234 11.70 8.95 23.51
CA LYS A 234 11.54 9.21 24.96
C LYS A 234 10.66 10.42 25.23
N MET A 235 10.72 11.45 24.38
CA MET A 235 9.93 12.68 24.55
C MET A 235 8.44 12.52 24.19
N SER A 236 8.06 11.52 23.41
CA SER A 236 6.64 11.28 23.06
C SER A 236 5.87 10.42 24.09
N ARG A 237 6.43 10.22 25.29
CA ARG A 237 5.84 9.42 26.39
C ARG A 237 5.67 10.23 27.70
N GLN A 238 5.80 11.55 27.65
CA GLN A 238 5.34 12.47 28.69
C GLN A 238 4.11 13.22 28.19
#